data_AF-A0A096AUU5-F1
#
_entry.id   AF-A0A096AUU5-F1
#
_cell.length_a   1.000
_cell.length_b   1.000
_cell.length_c   1.000
_cell.angle_alpha   90.00
_cell.angle_beta   90.00
_cell.angle_gamma   90.00
#
_symmetry.space_group_name_H-M   'P 1'
#
loop_
_entity.id
_entity.type
_entity.pdbx_description
1 polymer ?
#
loop_
_entity_poly.entity_id
_entity_poly.type
_entity_poly.pdbx_seq_one_letter_code
_entity_poly.pdbx_strand_id
1 'polypeptide(L)'
;MRQLFPIFQTTAPGGTAQALPLYRDVAMDYDKGVPRFSGGEPVLASGLEAVKGWAWRALHTERYRWSPFSWDYGCELESLVGQPYRADTRLSEAVRYVREALTVCPYITGAAA
;
A
#
# COMPACT_ATOMS: atom_id res chain seq x y z
N MET A 1 37.19 16.65 26.36
CA MET A 1 36.31 16.62 25.17
C MET A 1 35.09 17.48 25.46
N ARG A 2 34.83 18.51 24.64
CA ARG A 2 33.72 19.45 24.83
C ARG A 2 32.55 18.95 23.98
N GLN A 3 31.45 18.53 24.61
CA GLN A 3 30.22 18.18 23.90
C GLN A 3 29.68 19.44 23.20
N LEU A 4 29.64 19.42 21.87
CA LEU A 4 29.30 20.58 21.04
C LEU A 4 27.79 20.68 20.73
N PHE A 5 26.99 19.69 21.13
CA PHE A 5 25.56 19.64 20.82
C PHE A 5 24.73 19.27 22.07
N PRO A 6 23.70 20.07 22.42
CA PRO A 6 22.76 19.69 23.46
C PRO A 6 21.94 18.47 23.01
N ILE A 7 21.94 17.42 23.84
CA ILE A 7 21.03 16.28 23.66
C ILE A 7 19.67 16.72 24.18
N PHE A 8 18.76 17.10 23.28
CA PHE A 8 17.36 17.21 23.63
C PHE A 8 16.79 15.80 23.69
N GLN A 9 16.58 15.27 24.91
CA GLN A 9 15.71 14.11 25.09
C GLN A 9 14.29 14.55 24.76
N THR A 10 13.89 14.37 23.51
CA THR A 10 12.48 14.47 23.12
C THR A 10 11.80 13.22 23.63
N THR A 11 11.04 13.35 24.71
CA THR A 11 10.11 12.30 25.14
C THR A 11 9.10 12.12 24.02
N ALA A 12 9.14 10.99 23.30
CA ALA A 12 8.12 10.67 22.33
C ALA A 12 6.77 10.69 23.05
N PRO A 13 5.75 11.44 22.56
CA PRO A 13 4.43 11.38 23.16
C PRO A 13 3.96 9.93 23.18
N GLY A 14 3.57 9.44 24.37
CA GLY A 14 2.99 8.10 24.52
C GLY A 14 1.76 7.98 23.64
N GLY A 15 1.88 7.19 22.57
CA GLY A 15 0.82 7.03 21.59
C GLY A 15 -0.36 6.29 22.20
N THR A 16 -1.46 7.01 22.44
CA THR A 16 -2.77 6.36 22.45
C THR A 16 -3.09 6.03 21.01
N ALA A 17 -3.46 4.77 20.72
CA ALA A 17 -3.86 4.35 19.38
C ALA A 17 -5.15 5.10 18.99
N GLN A 18 -4.99 6.22 18.28
CA GLN A 18 -6.10 7.01 17.80
C GLN A 18 -6.80 6.24 16.67
N ALA A 19 -8.14 6.19 16.71
CA ALA A 19 -8.93 5.56 15.65
C ALA A 19 -8.59 6.23 14.30
N LEU A 20 -8.34 5.41 13.28
CA LEU A 20 -8.07 5.90 11.93
C LEU A 20 -9.25 6.74 11.42
N PRO A 21 -9.01 7.87 10.74
CA PRO A 21 -10.08 8.66 10.15
C PRO A 21 -10.80 7.87 9.04
N LEU A 22 -11.98 8.34 8.60
CA LEU A 22 -12.62 7.76 7.42
C LEU A 22 -11.70 7.90 6.20
N TYR A 23 -11.29 6.76 5.63
CA TYR A 23 -10.48 6.75 4.42
C TYR A 23 -11.25 7.32 3.23
N ARG A 24 -10.59 8.15 2.42
CA ARG A 24 -11.14 8.77 1.20
C ARG A 24 -10.07 8.76 0.12
N ASP A 25 -10.49 8.52 -1.11
CA ASP A 25 -9.61 8.44 -2.27
C ASP A 25 -10.41 8.64 -3.57
N VAL A 26 -9.74 8.68 -4.72
CA VAL A 26 -10.37 8.69 -6.04
C VAL A 26 -10.97 7.31 -6.33
N ALA A 27 -12.24 7.30 -6.72
CA ALA A 27 -12.96 6.12 -7.14
C ALA A 27 -12.29 5.50 -8.38
N MET A 28 -12.26 4.17 -8.44
CA MET A 28 -11.69 3.42 -9.57
C MET A 28 -12.79 2.88 -10.48
N ASP A 29 -12.51 2.84 -11.78
CA ASP A 29 -13.17 1.98 -12.75
C ASP A 29 -12.30 0.72 -12.86
N TYR A 30 -12.72 -0.36 -12.22
CA TYR A 30 -11.93 -1.59 -12.14
C TYR A 30 -11.86 -2.33 -13.49
N ASP A 31 -12.87 -2.18 -14.33
CA ASP A 31 -12.91 -2.82 -15.65
C ASP A 31 -11.89 -2.17 -16.59
N LYS A 32 -11.72 -0.84 -16.48
CA LYS A 32 -10.75 -0.07 -17.28
C LYS A 32 -9.39 0.09 -16.61
N GLY A 33 -9.30 -0.19 -15.31
CA GLY A 33 -8.08 -0.02 -14.53
C GLY A 33 -7.64 1.44 -14.35
N VAL A 34 -8.57 2.40 -14.37
CA VAL A 34 -8.27 3.84 -14.30
C VAL A 34 -9.11 4.55 -13.23
N PRO A 35 -8.63 5.68 -12.67
CA PRO A 35 -9.45 6.49 -11.79
C PRO A 35 -10.63 7.12 -12.55
N ARG A 36 -11.76 7.29 -11.86
CA ARG A 36 -12.99 7.85 -12.43
C ARG A 36 -12.98 9.37 -12.35
N PHE A 37 -13.36 10.00 -13.45
CA PHE A 37 -13.57 11.44 -13.56
C PHE A 37 -14.97 11.75 -14.08
N SER A 38 -15.55 12.85 -13.63
CA SER A 38 -16.86 13.35 -14.09
C SER A 38 -16.78 14.86 -14.23
N GLY A 39 -17.02 15.38 -15.43
CA GLY A 39 -16.93 16.82 -15.69
C GLY A 39 -15.52 17.41 -15.50
N GLY A 40 -14.47 16.60 -15.68
CA GLY A 40 -13.07 17.01 -15.48
C GLY A 40 -12.56 16.85 -14.04
N GLU A 41 -13.44 16.58 -13.08
CA GLU A 41 -13.10 16.43 -11.66
C GLU A 41 -13.03 14.95 -11.25
N PRO A 42 -12.12 14.57 -10.31
CA PRO A 42 -12.05 13.21 -9.80
C PRO A 42 -13.29 12.86 -9.00
N VAL A 43 -13.86 11.68 -9.26
CA VAL A 43 -14.96 11.15 -8.46
C VAL A 43 -14.39 10.58 -7.17
N LEU A 44 -14.84 11.06 -6.01
CA LEU A 44 -14.34 10.60 -4.71
C LEU A 44 -15.11 9.37 -4.21
N ALA A 45 -14.39 8.43 -3.62
CA ALA A 45 -14.90 7.31 -2.85
C ALA A 45 -14.50 7.46 -1.37
N SER A 46 -15.19 6.73 -0.50
CA SER A 46 -14.85 6.70 0.93
C SER A 46 -15.09 5.31 1.52
N GLY A 47 -14.50 5.07 2.70
CA GLY A 47 -14.62 3.79 3.40
C GLY A 47 -14.15 2.63 2.52
N LEU A 48 -14.95 1.56 2.48
CA LEU A 48 -14.61 0.32 1.78
C LEU A 48 -14.27 0.52 0.29
N GLU A 49 -15.01 1.36 -0.43
CA GLU A 49 -14.76 1.56 -1.86
C GLU A 49 -13.44 2.29 -2.13
N ALA A 50 -13.04 3.21 -1.25
CA ALA A 50 -11.72 3.84 -1.33
C ALA A 50 -10.61 2.82 -1.02
N VAL A 51 -10.79 1.97 -0.01
CA VAL A 51 -9.82 0.92 0.35
C VAL A 51 -9.66 -0.10 -0.78
N LYS A 52 -10.75 -0.50 -1.45
CA LYS A 52 -10.71 -1.37 -2.64
C LYS A 52 -9.92 -0.72 -3.77
N GLY A 53 -10.15 0.57 -4.03
CA GLY A 53 -9.40 1.32 -5.05
C GLY A 53 -7.90 1.36 -4.75
N TRP A 54 -7.53 1.62 -3.50
CA TRP A 54 -6.14 1.56 -3.04
C TRP A 54 -5.53 0.17 -3.24
N ALA A 55 -6.22 -0.89 -2.79
CA ALA A 55 -5.77 -2.27 -2.90
C ALA A 55 -5.53 -2.68 -4.36
N TRP A 56 -6.48 -2.34 -5.23
CA TRP A 56 -6.37 -2.63 -6.65
C TRP A 56 -5.11 -1.98 -7.24
N ARG A 57 -4.89 -0.68 -7.01
CA ARG A 57 -3.72 0.01 -7.56
C ARG A 57 -2.41 -0.49 -6.96
N ALA A 58 -2.36 -0.80 -5.66
CA ALA A 58 -1.18 -1.35 -5.02
C ALA A 58 -0.78 -2.71 -5.63
N LEU A 59 -1.76 -3.56 -5.97
CA LEU A 59 -1.50 -4.86 -6.61
C LEU A 59 -1.11 -4.74 -8.10
N HIS A 60 -1.52 -3.67 -8.77
CA HIS A 60 -1.24 -3.41 -10.19
C HIS A 60 -0.10 -2.40 -10.41
N THR A 61 0.69 -2.13 -9.36
CA THR A 61 1.88 -1.29 -9.46
C THR A 61 3.10 -2.13 -9.11
N GLU A 62 4.08 -2.20 -10.00
CA GLU A 62 5.34 -2.88 -9.73
C GLU A 62 6.10 -2.13 -8.64
N ARG A 63 6.32 -2.79 -7.51
CA ARG A 63 7.13 -2.25 -6.43
C ARG A 63 8.54 -1.96 -6.93
N TYR A 64 9.14 -0.88 -6.44
CA TYR A 64 10.51 -0.43 -6.76
C TYR A 64 10.77 0.05 -8.20
N ARG A 65 9.74 0.09 -9.07
CA ARG A 65 9.91 0.49 -10.47
C ARG A 65 9.76 1.99 -10.71
N TRP A 66 8.85 2.63 -9.98
CA TRP A 66 8.40 3.99 -10.30
C TRP A 66 8.79 4.98 -9.18
N SER A 67 9.46 6.06 -9.56
CA SER A 67 9.93 7.09 -8.61
C SER A 67 8.85 7.83 -7.81
N PRO A 68 7.59 7.99 -8.27
CA PRO A 68 6.56 8.67 -7.48
C PRO A 68 6.08 7.86 -6.26
N PHE A 69 6.33 6.56 -6.21
CA PHE A 69 5.83 5.69 -5.15
C PHE A 69 6.86 5.50 -4.03
N SER A 70 6.36 5.28 -2.80
CA SER A 70 7.21 4.87 -1.69
C SER A 70 7.77 3.46 -1.92
N TRP A 71 8.84 3.13 -1.21
CA TRP A 71 9.44 1.80 -1.24
C TRP A 71 8.45 0.69 -0.82
N ASP A 72 7.53 0.99 0.09
CA ASP A 72 6.56 0.01 0.56
C ASP A 72 5.37 -0.17 -0.40
N TYR A 73 5.11 0.78 -1.31
CA TYR A 73 3.95 0.75 -2.19
C TYR A 73 4.19 -0.07 -3.46
N GLY A 74 3.18 -0.88 -3.83
CA GLY A 74 3.24 -1.77 -4.97
C GLY A 74 3.33 -3.24 -4.58
N CYS A 75 3.37 -4.12 -5.58
CA CYS A 75 3.48 -5.56 -5.43
C CYS A 75 4.63 -6.13 -6.29
N GLU A 76 5.19 -7.25 -5.85
CA GLU A 76 6.36 -7.89 -6.46
C GLU A 76 5.99 -9.09 -7.33
N LEU A 77 4.72 -9.26 -7.73
CA LEU A 77 4.26 -10.40 -8.53
C LEU A 77 5.05 -10.58 -9.84
N GLU A 78 5.46 -9.50 -10.50
CA GLU A 78 6.29 -9.58 -11.71
C GLU A 78 7.65 -10.25 -11.46
N SER A 79 8.20 -10.20 -10.24
CA SER A 79 9.48 -10.85 -9.90
C SER A 79 9.46 -12.37 -10.03
N LEU A 80 8.26 -12.98 -10.02
CA LEU A 80 8.05 -14.41 -10.20
C LEU A 80 8.12 -14.84 -11.67
N VAL A 81 7.99 -13.90 -12.61
CA VAL A 81 8.00 -14.22 -14.04
C VAL A 81 9.40 -14.65 -14.45
N GLY A 82 9.49 -15.80 -15.11
CA GLY A 82 10.77 -16.38 -15.55
C GLY A 82 11.55 -17.12 -14.45
N GLN A 83 11.07 -17.15 -13.21
CA GLN A 83 11.73 -17.89 -12.14
C GLN A 83 11.52 -19.41 -12.28
N PRO A 84 12.54 -20.24 -11.99
CA PRO A 84 12.47 -21.70 -12.09
C PRO A 84 11.72 -22.36 -10.91
N TYR A 85 10.65 -21.72 -10.42
CA TYR A 85 9.83 -22.26 -9.33
C TYR A 85 8.86 -23.32 -9.81
N ARG A 86 8.64 -24.33 -8.96
CA ARG A 86 7.49 -25.23 -9.07
C ARG A 86 6.19 -24.44 -8.89
N ALA A 87 5.09 -24.97 -9.42
CA ALA A 87 3.78 -24.31 -9.36
C ALA A 87 3.36 -23.94 -7.93
N ASP A 88 3.51 -24.89 -6.98
CA ASP A 88 3.12 -24.67 -5.58
C ASP A 88 3.97 -23.58 -4.90
N THR A 89 5.28 -23.59 -5.15
CA THR A 89 6.19 -22.56 -4.65
C THR A 89 5.84 -21.19 -5.23
N ARG A 90 5.57 -21.11 -6.54
CA ARG A 90 5.15 -19.87 -7.20
C ARG A 90 3.85 -19.33 -6.61
N LEU A 91 2.88 -20.21 -6.36
CA LEU A 91 1.61 -19.82 -5.75
C LEU A 91 1.80 -19.33 -4.31
N SER A 92 2.61 -20.02 -3.51
CA SER A 92 2.93 -19.61 -2.14
C SER A 92 3.57 -18.22 -2.11
N GLU A 93 4.54 -17.95 -2.99
CA GLU A 93 5.20 -16.65 -3.07
C GLU A 93 4.26 -15.56 -3.60
N ALA A 94 3.39 -15.88 -4.57
CA ALA A 94 2.38 -14.94 -5.04
C ALA A 94 1.42 -14.52 -3.91
N VAL A 95 0.96 -15.47 -3.09
CA VAL A 95 0.14 -15.17 -1.90
C VAL A 95 0.90 -14.30 -0.91
N ARG A 96 2.18 -14.61 -0.66
CA ARG A 96 3.04 -13.81 0.22
C ARG A 96 3.16 -12.36 -0.27
N TYR A 97 3.49 -12.15 -1.55
CA TYR A 97 3.62 -10.81 -2.13
C TYR A 97 2.32 -10.01 -2.13
N VAL A 98 1.18 -10.65 -2.38
CA VAL A 98 -0.14 -10.00 -2.29
C VAL A 98 -0.41 -9.55 -0.86
N ARG A 99 -0.13 -10.41 0.14
CA ARG A 99 -0.31 -10.05 1.55
C ARG A 99 0.58 -8.89 1.95
N GLU A 100 1.87 -8.95 1.62
CA GLU A 100 2.84 -7.89 1.92
C GLU A 100 2.43 -6.55 1.30
N ALA A 101 1.96 -6.53 0.06
CA ALA A 101 1.46 -5.32 -0.59
C ALA A 101 0.22 -4.75 0.11
N LEU A 102 -0.73 -5.61 0.50
CA LEU A 102 -1.97 -5.18 1.14
C LEU A 102 -1.78 -4.70 2.59
N THR A 103 -0.83 -5.28 3.33
CA THR A 103 -0.57 -4.90 4.73
C THR A 103 -0.01 -3.49 4.91
N VAL A 104 0.44 -2.83 3.83
CA VAL A 104 0.93 -1.45 3.85
C VAL A 104 -0.22 -0.46 4.10
N CYS A 105 -1.45 -0.80 3.70
CA CYS A 105 -2.60 0.02 4.03
C CYS A 105 -3.09 -0.24 5.45
N PRO A 106 -3.08 0.75 6.36
CA PRO A 106 -3.51 0.55 7.74
C PRO A 106 -5.02 0.21 7.87
N TYR A 107 -5.80 0.42 6.81
CA TYR A 107 -7.22 0.07 6.75
C TYR A 107 -7.48 -1.39 6.35
N ILE A 108 -6.46 -2.13 5.89
CA ILE A 108 -6.59 -3.54 5.53
C ILE A 108 -6.04 -4.39 6.68
N THR A 109 -6.93 -4.87 7.55
CA THR A 109 -6.55 -5.63 8.75
C THR A 109 -6.57 -7.15 8.55
N GLY A 110 -7.28 -7.64 7.53
CA GLY A 110 -7.45 -9.08 7.26
C GLY A 110 -6.40 -9.70 6.32
N ALA A 111 -5.37 -8.95 5.92
CA ALA A 111 -4.34 -9.44 4.99
C ALA A 111 -3.16 -10.13 5.71
N ALA A 112 -2.95 -9.85 6.99
CA ALA A 112 -1.98 -10.56 7.81
C ALA A 112 -2.45 -11.99 8.11
N ALA A 113 -1.51 -12.94 8.19
CA ALA A 113 -1.78 -14.36 8.48
C ALA A 113 -2.16 -14.59 9.94
#